data_AF-F4D5L1-F1
#
_entry.id   AF-F4D5L1-F1
#
_cell.length_a   1.000
_cell.length_b   1.000
_cell.length_c   1.000
_cell.angle_alpha   90.00
_cell.angle_beta   90.00
_cell.angle_gamma   90.00
#
_symmetry.space_group_name_H-M   'P 1'
#
loop_
_entity.id
_entity.type
_entity.pdbx_description
1 polymer ?
#
loop_
_entity_poly.entity_id
_entity_poly.type
_entity_poly.pdbx_seq_one_letter_code
_entity_poly.pdbx_strand_id
1 'polypeptide(L)'
;MPLAKKTQQNLKRELEDLNKAVEKRRKEIQNLKGEIPQASINLKEFITKYFSDLICQVVGTSLETFNDFVKREIGDKGINIKTRVQNAFERETQGIFNEIAKIETSFNADRSFFEKHAGTFGKIGNELLTKSRLINAANIKLARDTIAAVGKFVGLDLAFKFKPWGAVKLASNLNKAVPLIGFAFEAWDSWNKYQKEQKFEEAKKEMVSNFDNQKKEILDLINDETKFKQTCFPSALELEESLQKIKEAIEKTQEYDQEFEKWIKAGEDLIKGEDFIEVEPEEE
;
A
#
# COMPACT_ATOMS: atom_id res chain seq x y z
N MET A 1 49.43 -3.53 9.01
CA MET A 1 48.83 -3.46 7.65
C MET A 1 47.98 -4.68 7.27
N PRO A 2 48.37 -5.95 7.52
CA PRO A 2 47.61 -7.14 7.07
C PRO A 2 46.17 -7.24 7.62
N LEU A 3 45.96 -6.87 8.88
CA LEU A 3 44.65 -6.91 9.52
C LEU A 3 43.65 -5.92 8.86
N ALA A 4 44.10 -4.69 8.56
CA ALA A 4 43.27 -3.68 7.91
C ALA A 4 42.83 -4.13 6.50
N LYS A 5 43.74 -4.69 5.70
CA LYS A 5 43.43 -5.28 4.39
C LYS A 5 42.41 -6.44 4.50
N LYS A 6 42.57 -7.32 5.49
CA LYS A 6 41.64 -8.44 5.71
C LYS A 6 40.23 -7.94 6.09
N THR A 7 40.13 -6.97 7.00
CA THR A 7 38.84 -6.37 7.39
C THR A 7 38.17 -5.67 6.21
N GLN A 8 38.95 -4.95 5.41
CA GLN A 8 38.48 -4.28 4.19
C GLN A 8 37.93 -5.27 3.15
N GLN A 9 38.67 -6.35 2.85
CA GLN A 9 38.23 -7.38 1.92
C GLN A 9 36.93 -8.07 2.39
N ASN A 10 36.81 -8.31 3.70
CA ASN A 10 35.58 -8.86 4.27
C ASN A 10 34.41 -7.87 4.14
N LEU A 11 34.63 -6.58 4.43
CA LEU A 11 33.62 -5.53 4.25
C LEU A 11 33.14 -5.46 2.80
N LYS A 12 34.08 -5.48 1.84
CA LYS A 12 33.77 -5.44 0.41
C LYS A 12 32.88 -6.60 -0.02
N ARG A 13 33.16 -7.82 0.47
CA ARG A 13 32.32 -9.00 0.20
C ARG A 13 30.91 -8.84 0.76
N GLU A 14 30.80 -8.46 2.04
CA GLU A 14 29.49 -8.28 2.69
C GLU A 14 28.66 -7.15 2.04
N LEU A 15 29.32 -6.08 1.59
CA LEU A 15 28.66 -5.00 0.85
C LEU A 15 28.19 -5.47 -0.54
N GLU A 16 28.96 -6.30 -1.22
CA GLU A 16 28.56 -6.87 -2.51
C GLU A 16 27.35 -7.80 -2.37
N ASP A 17 27.33 -8.63 -1.33
CA ASP A 17 26.21 -9.53 -1.03
C ASP A 17 24.96 -8.76 -0.64
N LEU A 18 25.08 -7.73 0.20
CA LEU A 18 23.97 -6.83 0.52
C LEU A 18 23.46 -6.07 -0.72
N ASN A 19 24.36 -5.62 -1.60
CA ASN A 19 23.96 -4.94 -2.84
C ASN A 19 23.18 -5.88 -3.77
N LYS A 20 23.64 -7.12 -3.93
CA LYS A 20 22.91 -8.15 -4.70
C LYS A 20 21.53 -8.42 -4.11
N ALA A 21 21.41 -8.47 -2.78
CA ALA A 21 20.14 -8.61 -2.10
C ALA A 21 19.20 -7.42 -2.37
N VAL A 22 19.69 -6.18 -2.23
CA VAL A 22 18.93 -4.95 -2.51
C VAL A 22 18.47 -4.92 -3.97
N GLU A 23 19.36 -5.18 -4.93
CA GLU A 23 19.02 -5.22 -6.35
C GLU A 23 17.98 -6.30 -6.68
N LYS A 24 18.08 -7.47 -6.05
CA LYS A 24 17.08 -8.54 -6.18
C LYS A 24 15.71 -8.07 -5.68
N ARG A 25 15.63 -7.48 -4.48
CA ARG A 25 14.37 -6.95 -3.93
C ARG A 25 13.78 -5.83 -4.78
N ARG A 26 14.61 -4.94 -5.33
CA ARG A 26 14.15 -3.88 -6.26
C ARG A 26 13.51 -4.47 -7.51
N LYS A 27 14.10 -5.50 -8.10
CA LYS A 27 13.52 -6.22 -9.25
C LYS A 27 12.18 -6.88 -8.89
N GLU A 28 12.10 -7.50 -7.71
CA GLU A 28 10.84 -8.08 -7.22
C GLU A 28 9.75 -7.01 -7.06
N ILE A 29 10.06 -5.82 -6.54
CA ILE A 29 9.12 -4.68 -6.47
C ILE A 29 8.77 -4.14 -7.86
N GLN A 30 9.72 -4.10 -8.79
CA GLN A 30 9.45 -3.68 -10.16
C GLN A 30 8.46 -4.62 -10.86
N ASN A 31 8.51 -5.92 -10.58
CA ASN A 31 7.54 -6.87 -11.11
C ASN A 31 6.11 -6.57 -10.62
N LEU A 32 5.96 -6.07 -9.38
CA LEU A 32 4.66 -5.62 -8.86
C LEU A 32 4.09 -4.42 -9.63
N LYS A 33 4.93 -3.62 -10.32
CA LYS A 33 4.45 -2.54 -11.19
C LYS A 33 3.63 -3.06 -12.37
N GLY A 34 3.75 -4.33 -12.74
CA GLY A 34 2.86 -4.98 -13.72
C GLY A 34 1.54 -5.46 -13.12
N GLU A 35 1.53 -5.86 -11.85
CA GLU A 35 0.35 -6.41 -11.17
C GLU A 35 -0.63 -5.33 -10.71
N ILE A 36 -0.12 -4.17 -10.25
CA ILE A 36 -0.95 -3.05 -9.78
C ILE A 36 -1.89 -2.52 -10.88
N PRO A 37 -1.43 -2.25 -12.13
CA PRO A 37 -2.32 -1.87 -13.23
C PRO A 37 -3.37 -2.93 -13.54
N GLN A 38 -3.02 -4.22 -13.48
CA GLN A 38 -3.97 -5.30 -13.72
C GLN A 38 -5.07 -5.33 -12.63
N ALA A 39 -4.71 -5.17 -11.37
CA ALA A 39 -5.67 -5.05 -10.27
C ALA A 39 -6.60 -3.83 -10.47
N SER A 40 -6.06 -2.70 -10.93
CA SER A 40 -6.85 -1.51 -11.27
C SER A 40 -7.87 -1.80 -12.38
N ILE A 41 -7.45 -2.47 -13.47
CA ILE A 41 -8.34 -2.86 -14.58
C ILE A 41 -9.48 -3.77 -14.07
N ASN A 42 -9.14 -4.81 -13.31
CA ASN A 42 -10.13 -5.76 -12.80
C ASN A 42 -11.14 -5.08 -11.85
N LEU A 43 -10.66 -4.18 -10.98
CA LEU A 43 -11.52 -3.40 -10.10
C LEU A 43 -12.43 -2.47 -10.88
N LYS A 44 -11.91 -1.79 -11.91
CA LYS A 44 -12.69 -0.92 -12.79
C LYS A 44 -13.83 -1.68 -13.47
N GLU A 45 -13.56 -2.88 -13.98
CA GLU A 45 -14.58 -3.75 -14.58
C GLU A 45 -15.64 -4.15 -13.55
N PHE A 46 -15.22 -4.62 -12.38
CA PHE A 46 -16.13 -5.01 -11.31
C PHE A 46 -17.04 -3.86 -10.86
N ILE A 47 -16.46 -2.69 -10.54
CA ILE A 47 -17.20 -1.51 -10.07
C ILE A 47 -18.15 -1.01 -11.15
N THR A 48 -17.69 -0.96 -12.41
CA THR A 48 -18.52 -0.53 -13.53
C THR A 48 -19.73 -1.44 -13.68
N LYS A 49 -19.54 -2.75 -13.66
CA LYS A 49 -20.62 -3.73 -13.79
C LYS A 49 -21.56 -3.67 -12.59
N TYR A 50 -21.02 -3.78 -11.38
CA TYR A 50 -21.80 -3.88 -10.15
C TYR A 50 -22.74 -2.69 -9.96
N PHE A 51 -22.24 -1.46 -10.11
CA PHE A 51 -23.08 -0.27 -9.94
C PHE A 51 -24.07 -0.08 -11.10
N SER A 52 -23.71 -0.45 -12.33
CA SER A 52 -24.67 -0.44 -13.45
C SER A 52 -25.81 -1.43 -13.21
N ASP A 53 -25.51 -2.61 -12.66
CA ASP A 53 -26.50 -3.62 -12.31
C ASP A 53 -27.42 -3.13 -11.16
N LEU A 54 -26.89 -2.43 -10.16
CA LEU A 54 -27.70 -1.81 -9.10
C LEU A 54 -28.66 -0.75 -9.64
N ILE A 55 -28.20 0.10 -10.56
CA ILE A 55 -29.01 1.14 -11.21
C ILE A 55 -30.14 0.49 -12.02
N CYS A 56 -29.81 -0.48 -12.88
CA CYS A 56 -30.80 -1.23 -13.65
C CYS A 56 -31.85 -1.90 -12.76
N GLN A 57 -31.40 -2.52 -11.66
CA GLN A 57 -32.30 -3.17 -10.70
C GLN A 57 -33.24 -2.16 -10.04
N VAL A 58 -32.74 -1.03 -9.51
CA VAL A 58 -33.61 0.00 -8.89
C VAL A 58 -34.65 0.52 -9.87
N VAL A 59 -34.24 0.89 -11.08
CA VAL A 59 -35.15 1.43 -12.10
C VAL A 59 -36.27 0.43 -12.41
N GLY A 60 -35.95 -0.86 -12.44
CA GLY A 60 -36.91 -1.95 -12.69
C GLY A 60 -37.79 -2.36 -11.51
N THR A 61 -37.58 -1.80 -10.30
CA THR A 61 -38.44 -2.13 -9.15
C THR A 61 -39.79 -1.44 -9.20
N SER A 62 -40.80 -2.15 -8.72
CA SER A 62 -42.12 -1.63 -8.33
C SER A 62 -42.19 -1.39 -6.83
N LEU A 63 -43.27 -0.75 -6.36
CA LEU A 63 -43.53 -0.55 -4.93
C LEU A 63 -43.48 -1.86 -4.13
N GLU A 64 -43.97 -2.96 -4.69
CA GLU A 64 -44.03 -4.28 -4.05
C GLU A 64 -42.65 -4.95 -3.97
N THR A 65 -41.79 -4.73 -4.98
CA THR A 65 -40.51 -5.43 -5.14
C THR A 65 -39.32 -4.63 -4.63
N PHE A 66 -39.50 -3.33 -4.36
CA PHE A 66 -38.46 -2.43 -3.89
C PHE A 66 -37.83 -2.87 -2.57
N ASN A 67 -38.64 -3.31 -1.60
CA ASN A 67 -38.13 -3.72 -0.29
C ASN A 67 -37.21 -4.95 -0.39
N ASP A 68 -37.54 -5.89 -1.27
CA ASP A 68 -36.71 -7.07 -1.52
C ASP A 68 -35.38 -6.69 -2.18
N PHE A 69 -35.41 -5.76 -3.13
CA PHE A 69 -34.19 -5.17 -3.69
C PHE A 69 -33.32 -4.54 -2.60
N VAL A 70 -33.90 -3.69 -1.73
CA VAL A 70 -33.12 -3.00 -0.70
C VAL A 70 -32.50 -3.99 0.28
N LYS A 71 -33.25 -4.99 0.75
CA LYS A 71 -32.72 -6.03 1.65
C LYS A 71 -31.61 -6.85 1.00
N ARG A 72 -31.77 -7.24 -0.26
CA ARG A 72 -30.84 -8.13 -0.96
C ARG A 72 -29.58 -7.41 -1.42
N GLU A 73 -29.72 -6.26 -2.06
CA GLU A 73 -28.59 -5.58 -2.71
C GLU A 73 -27.93 -4.55 -1.80
N ILE A 74 -28.69 -3.85 -0.96
CA ILE A 74 -28.20 -2.73 -0.14
C ILE A 74 -27.86 -3.21 1.27
N GLY A 75 -28.78 -3.96 1.90
CA GLY A 75 -28.68 -4.40 3.28
C GLY A 75 -28.82 -3.24 4.29
N ASP A 76 -28.86 -3.56 5.58
CA ASP A 76 -28.92 -2.53 6.62
C ASP A 76 -27.75 -1.55 6.50
N LYS A 77 -28.06 -0.26 6.46
CA LYS A 77 -27.06 0.82 6.33
C LYS A 77 -26.09 0.65 5.15
N GLY A 78 -26.47 -0.08 4.09
CA GLY A 78 -25.61 -0.30 2.92
C GLY A 78 -24.54 -1.38 3.12
N ILE A 79 -24.69 -2.23 4.14
CA ILE A 79 -23.68 -3.25 4.50
C ILE A 79 -23.37 -4.22 3.36
N ASN A 80 -24.34 -4.55 2.51
CA ASN A 80 -24.11 -5.50 1.41
C ASN A 80 -23.26 -4.86 0.31
N ILE A 81 -23.54 -3.61 -0.09
CA ILE A 81 -22.70 -2.85 -1.03
C ILE A 81 -21.29 -2.73 -0.48
N LYS A 82 -21.16 -2.27 0.76
CA LYS A 82 -19.88 -2.10 1.45
C LYS A 82 -19.04 -3.38 1.41
N THR A 83 -19.66 -4.51 1.76
CA THR A 83 -18.99 -5.81 1.79
C THR A 83 -18.59 -6.28 0.39
N ARG A 84 -19.47 -6.13 -0.62
CA ARG A 84 -19.16 -6.54 -1.99
C ARG A 84 -18.03 -5.74 -2.61
N VAL A 85 -18.01 -4.42 -2.39
CA VAL A 85 -16.91 -3.55 -2.82
C VAL A 85 -15.62 -3.94 -2.10
N GLN A 86 -15.65 -4.07 -0.78
CA GLN A 86 -14.47 -4.49 0.01
C GLN A 86 -13.90 -5.82 -0.48
N ASN A 87 -14.74 -6.84 -0.67
CA ASN A 87 -14.31 -8.15 -1.15
C ASN A 87 -13.66 -8.08 -2.55
N ALA A 88 -14.11 -7.16 -3.41
CA ALA A 88 -13.46 -6.97 -4.70
C ALA A 88 -12.06 -6.37 -4.53
N PHE A 89 -11.90 -5.34 -3.71
CA PHE A 89 -10.58 -4.79 -3.38
C PHE A 89 -9.66 -5.85 -2.78
N GLU A 90 -10.13 -6.60 -1.79
CA GLU A 90 -9.35 -7.69 -1.19
C GLU A 90 -8.93 -8.70 -2.26
N ARG A 91 -9.87 -9.19 -3.08
CA ARG A 91 -9.58 -10.18 -4.12
C ARG A 91 -8.52 -9.71 -5.12
N GLU A 92 -8.64 -8.48 -5.61
CA GLU A 92 -7.73 -7.97 -6.65
C GLU A 92 -6.37 -7.51 -6.09
N THR A 93 -6.26 -7.23 -4.78
CA THR A 93 -5.02 -6.69 -4.18
C THR A 93 -4.26 -7.68 -3.29
N GLN A 94 -4.90 -8.76 -2.83
CA GLN A 94 -4.30 -9.72 -1.89
C GLN A 94 -3.00 -10.35 -2.42
N GLY A 95 -2.95 -10.70 -3.71
CA GLY A 95 -1.75 -11.29 -4.32
C GLY A 95 -0.54 -10.36 -4.23
N ILE A 96 -0.76 -9.09 -4.58
CA ILE A 96 0.26 -8.03 -4.51
C ILE A 96 0.73 -7.85 -3.06
N PHE A 97 -0.18 -7.81 -2.09
CA PHE A 97 0.19 -7.71 -0.67
C PHE A 97 1.00 -8.91 -0.17
N ASN A 98 0.68 -10.12 -0.62
CA ASN A 98 1.44 -11.31 -0.26
C ASN A 98 2.88 -11.23 -0.78
N GLU A 99 3.06 -10.76 -2.02
CA GLU A 99 4.40 -10.58 -2.58
C GLU A 99 5.17 -9.44 -1.89
N ILE A 100 4.53 -8.30 -1.55
CA ILE A 100 5.16 -7.25 -0.73
C ILE A 100 5.66 -7.84 0.59
N ALA A 101 4.81 -8.58 1.32
CA ALA A 101 5.18 -9.18 2.60
C ALA A 101 6.36 -10.18 2.47
N LYS A 102 6.42 -10.91 1.36
CA LYS A 102 7.51 -11.83 1.05
C LYS A 102 8.81 -11.09 0.73
N ILE A 103 8.77 -9.99 -0.01
CA ILE A 103 9.92 -9.12 -0.30
C ILE A 103 10.46 -8.55 1.02
N GLU A 104 9.58 -8.02 1.87
CA GLU A 104 9.95 -7.50 3.20
C GLU A 104 10.59 -8.56 4.09
N THR A 105 9.97 -9.74 4.19
CA THR A 105 10.47 -10.85 5.00
C THR A 105 11.86 -11.30 4.52
N SER A 106 12.01 -11.43 3.20
CA SER A 106 13.28 -11.85 2.61
C SER A 106 14.36 -10.79 2.81
N PHE A 107 14.02 -9.51 2.66
CA PHE A 107 14.95 -8.42 2.93
C PHE A 107 15.37 -8.35 4.41
N ASN A 108 14.44 -8.58 5.34
CA ASN A 108 14.75 -8.64 6.77
C ASN A 108 15.74 -9.78 7.10
N ALA A 109 15.64 -10.91 6.40
CA ALA A 109 16.62 -11.99 6.53
C ALA A 109 18.01 -11.57 6.03
N ASP A 110 18.10 -10.94 4.85
CA ASP A 110 19.35 -10.44 4.29
C ASP A 110 20.00 -9.38 5.20
N ARG A 111 19.17 -8.49 5.76
CA ARG A 111 19.62 -7.48 6.74
C ARG A 111 20.13 -8.11 8.03
N SER A 112 19.44 -9.11 8.58
CA SER A 112 19.87 -9.81 9.80
C SER A 112 21.21 -10.54 9.59
N PHE A 113 21.42 -11.07 8.38
CA PHE A 113 22.72 -11.62 8.00
C PHE A 113 23.80 -10.53 8.02
N PHE A 114 23.58 -9.39 7.37
CA PHE A 114 24.52 -8.26 7.40
C PHE A 114 24.78 -7.74 8.83
N GLU A 115 23.76 -7.65 9.68
CA GLU A 115 23.87 -7.19 11.07
C GLU A 115 24.84 -8.04 11.91
N LYS A 116 24.85 -9.36 11.71
CA LYS A 116 25.80 -10.25 12.39
C LYS A 116 27.25 -9.92 12.07
N HIS A 117 27.52 -9.37 10.88
CA HIS A 117 28.86 -9.02 10.43
C HIS A 117 29.19 -7.53 10.64
N ALA A 118 28.19 -6.66 10.68
CA ALA A 118 28.32 -5.20 10.74
C ALA A 118 29.13 -4.68 11.94
N GLY A 119 29.04 -5.33 13.10
CA GLY A 119 29.85 -4.97 14.28
C GLY A 119 31.36 -5.08 14.03
N THR A 120 31.77 -6.00 13.16
CA THR A 120 33.17 -6.18 12.72
C THR A 120 33.68 -4.99 11.90
N PHE A 121 32.77 -4.21 11.31
CA PHE A 121 33.08 -3.07 10.45
C PHE A 121 32.95 -1.71 11.16
N GLY A 122 32.65 -1.72 12.47
CA GLY A 122 32.60 -0.51 13.29
C GLY A 122 31.61 0.53 12.78
N LYS A 123 32.06 1.78 12.63
CA LYS A 123 31.20 2.92 12.27
C LYS A 123 30.50 2.74 10.91
N ILE A 124 31.19 2.17 9.92
CA ILE A 124 30.65 1.95 8.57
C ILE A 124 29.49 0.95 8.63
N GLY A 125 29.69 -0.17 9.31
CA GLY A 125 28.64 -1.17 9.53
C GLY A 125 27.43 -0.59 10.27
N ASN A 126 27.66 0.22 11.30
CA ASN A 126 26.59 0.86 12.08
C ASN A 126 25.79 1.91 11.28
N GLU A 127 26.45 2.71 10.44
CA GLU A 127 25.76 3.67 9.57
C GLU A 127 24.84 2.95 8.56
N LEU A 128 25.33 1.87 7.95
CA LEU A 128 24.54 1.07 7.00
C LEU A 128 23.37 0.35 7.69
N LEU A 129 23.59 -0.18 8.90
CA LEU A 129 22.52 -0.73 9.73
C LEU A 129 21.45 0.28 10.10
N THR A 130 21.86 1.52 10.41
CA THR A 130 20.92 2.58 10.75
C THR A 130 20.04 2.94 9.55
N LYS A 131 20.61 3.01 8.34
CA LYS A 131 19.83 3.25 7.12
C LYS A 131 18.95 2.07 6.73
N SER A 132 19.39 0.84 6.96
CA SER A 132 18.55 -0.37 6.75
C SER A 132 17.44 -0.54 7.80
N ARG A 133 17.54 0.12 8.95
CA ARG A 133 16.49 0.14 9.99
C ARG A 133 15.21 0.86 9.57
N LEU A 134 15.26 1.68 8.50
CA LEU A 134 14.06 2.23 7.88
C LEU A 134 13.09 1.15 7.38
N ILE A 135 13.58 -0.09 7.20
CA ILE A 135 12.77 -1.27 6.90
C ILE A 135 12.60 -2.05 8.21
N ASN A 136 11.54 -1.79 8.97
CA ASN A 136 11.24 -2.50 10.23
C ASN A 136 9.93 -3.32 10.13
N ALA A 137 9.88 -4.42 10.88
CA ALA A 137 8.78 -5.37 11.06
C ALA A 137 7.43 -4.78 11.51
N ALA A 138 7.35 -3.48 11.83
CA ALA A 138 6.08 -2.75 11.92
C ALA A 138 5.26 -2.90 10.63
N ASN A 139 5.94 -3.06 9.48
CA ASN A 139 5.34 -3.16 8.15
C ASN A 139 4.62 -4.48 7.85
N ILE A 140 4.91 -5.59 8.56
CA ILE A 140 4.17 -6.86 8.36
C ILE A 140 2.76 -6.77 8.98
N LYS A 141 2.65 -6.12 10.16
CA LYS A 141 1.35 -5.72 10.72
C LYS A 141 0.71 -4.64 9.86
N LEU A 142 1.49 -3.67 9.41
CA LEU A 142 1.01 -2.58 8.55
C LEU A 142 0.44 -3.10 7.23
N ALA A 143 1.06 -4.08 6.55
CA ALA A 143 0.58 -4.66 5.29
C ALA A 143 -0.78 -5.37 5.44
N ARG A 144 -0.98 -6.09 6.55
CA ARG A 144 -2.29 -6.66 6.92
C ARG A 144 -3.30 -5.58 7.32
N ASP A 145 -2.87 -4.58 8.08
CA ASP A 145 -3.68 -3.41 8.42
C ASP A 145 -3.93 -2.53 7.19
N THR A 146 -3.12 -2.65 6.13
CA THR A 146 -3.28 -1.93 4.86
C THR A 146 -4.47 -2.50 4.11
N ILE A 147 -4.78 -3.80 4.17
CA ILE A 147 -6.04 -4.33 3.61
C ILE A 147 -7.25 -3.71 4.31
N ALA A 148 -7.22 -3.64 5.65
CA ALA A 148 -8.24 -2.95 6.43
C ALA A 148 -8.25 -1.43 6.16
N ALA A 149 -7.09 -0.84 5.86
CA ALA A 149 -6.93 0.57 5.54
C ALA A 149 -7.32 0.89 4.10
N VAL A 150 -7.09 0.05 3.11
CA VAL A 150 -7.60 0.15 1.72
C VAL A 150 -9.11 0.02 1.78
N GLY A 151 -9.63 -0.91 2.57
CA GLY A 151 -11.05 -0.90 2.96
C GLY A 151 -11.48 0.48 3.44
N LYS A 152 -10.80 1.07 4.44
CA LYS A 152 -11.08 2.44 4.93
C LYS A 152 -10.86 3.58 3.91
N PHE A 153 -9.86 3.49 3.03
CA PHE A 153 -9.31 4.57 2.19
C PHE A 153 -9.99 4.64 0.82
N VAL A 154 -10.38 3.49 0.26
CA VAL A 154 -11.25 3.40 -0.91
C VAL A 154 -12.72 3.69 -0.56
N GLY A 155 -12.95 4.17 0.67
CA GLY A 155 -14.25 4.63 1.11
C GLY A 155 -15.02 3.58 1.90
N LEU A 156 -14.49 2.88 2.90
CA LEU A 156 -15.39 2.37 3.96
C LEU A 156 -15.90 3.48 4.88
N ASP A 157 -15.54 4.74 4.61
CA ASP A 157 -16.35 5.91 4.96
C ASP A 157 -17.56 6.12 4.01
N LEU A 158 -17.80 5.20 3.06
CA LEU A 158 -19.07 5.10 2.32
C LEU A 158 -20.23 4.88 3.30
N ALA A 159 -20.01 4.31 4.49
CA ALA A 159 -21.05 4.29 5.52
C ALA A 159 -21.44 5.71 6.03
N PHE A 160 -20.55 6.71 5.88
CA PHE A 160 -20.81 8.10 6.26
C PHE A 160 -21.23 8.99 5.08
N LYS A 161 -20.72 8.73 3.85
CA LYS A 161 -21.06 9.51 2.65
C LYS A 161 -22.20 8.91 1.82
N PHE A 162 -22.34 7.58 1.77
CA PHE A 162 -23.53 6.96 1.21
C PHE A 162 -24.67 7.12 2.21
N LYS A 163 -25.42 8.19 2.01
CA LYS A 163 -26.72 8.38 2.62
C LYS A 163 -27.81 8.17 1.56
N PRO A 164 -28.12 6.92 1.13
CA PRO A 164 -29.49 6.66 0.68
C PRO A 164 -30.46 6.91 1.86
N TRP A 165 -29.93 6.99 3.09
CA TRP A 165 -30.53 7.43 4.35
C TRP A 165 -30.88 8.93 4.39
N GLY A 166 -30.57 9.68 3.34
CA GLY A 166 -30.59 11.14 3.26
C GLY A 166 -31.96 11.81 3.21
N ALA A 167 -33.00 11.21 3.79
CA ALA A 167 -34.30 11.86 4.02
C ALA A 167 -34.86 11.63 5.44
N VAL A 168 -34.02 11.32 6.43
CA VAL A 168 -34.44 11.35 7.84
C VAL A 168 -34.11 12.69 8.47
N LYS A 169 -34.94 13.69 8.13
CA LYS A 169 -35.30 14.78 9.03
C LYS A 169 -36.71 15.27 8.70
N LEU A 170 -37.71 14.43 8.98
CA LEU A 170 -39.07 14.89 9.16
C LEU A 170 -39.39 14.88 10.67
N ALA A 171 -39.39 16.10 11.20
CA ALA A 171 -39.98 16.58 12.45
C ALA A 171 -39.76 15.77 13.73
N SER A 172 -39.02 16.39 14.65
CA SER A 172 -39.19 16.23 16.09
C SER A 172 -40.63 16.55 16.48
N ASN A 173 -41.52 15.56 16.46
CA ASN A 173 -42.69 15.40 17.34
C ASN A 173 -43.62 14.38 16.69
N LEU A 174 -43.57 13.14 17.16
CA LEU A 174 -44.74 12.38 17.61
C LEU A 174 -44.27 10.96 17.91
N ASN A 175 -44.51 10.54 19.15
CA ASN A 175 -44.44 9.16 19.58
C ASN A 175 -45.12 8.24 18.58
N LYS A 176 -44.35 7.41 17.86
CA LYS A 176 -44.61 6.01 17.52
C LYS A 176 -43.50 5.48 16.60
N ALA A 177 -42.96 4.32 16.97
CA ALA A 177 -41.84 3.66 16.36
C ALA A 177 -42.12 3.21 14.91
N VAL A 178 -41.15 3.42 13.99
CA VAL A 178 -40.62 2.39 13.06
C VAL A 178 -39.21 2.83 12.61
N PRO A 179 -38.17 1.96 12.73
CA PRO A 179 -36.84 2.26 12.21
C PRO A 179 -36.69 1.88 10.73
N LEU A 180 -35.99 2.77 10.01
CA LEU A 180 -35.02 2.55 8.92
C LEU A 180 -35.14 1.30 8.02
N ILE A 181 -35.16 1.57 6.70
CA ILE A 181 -35.31 0.65 5.57
C ILE A 181 -36.68 0.01 5.48
N GLY A 182 -37.45 0.54 4.54
CA GLY A 182 -38.78 0.06 4.24
C GLY A 182 -39.69 1.27 4.21
N PHE A 183 -40.21 1.57 3.04
CA PHE A 183 -41.47 2.29 2.96
C PHE A 183 -42.47 1.58 3.89
N ALA A 184 -42.73 2.13 5.08
CA ALA A 184 -43.79 1.63 5.94
C ALA A 184 -45.12 2.02 5.28
N PHE A 185 -45.68 1.12 4.47
CA PHE A 185 -46.93 1.32 3.74
C PHE A 185 -48.14 1.53 4.65
N GLU A 186 -48.06 1.18 5.94
CA GLU A 186 -49.18 1.25 6.88
C GLU A 186 -49.68 2.68 7.15
N ALA A 187 -48.83 3.70 6.99
CA ALA A 187 -49.24 5.11 7.12
C ALA A 187 -49.76 5.72 5.79
N TRP A 188 -49.83 4.92 4.71
CA TRP A 188 -50.02 5.40 3.34
C TRP A 188 -51.46 5.22 2.81
N ASP A 189 -52.38 4.57 3.53
CA ASP A 189 -53.74 4.31 3.02
C ASP A 189 -54.55 5.58 2.73
N SER A 190 -54.19 6.72 3.30
CA SER A 190 -54.85 8.02 3.06
C SER A 190 -54.35 8.80 1.83
N TRP A 191 -53.29 8.36 1.15
CA TRP A 191 -52.65 9.12 0.05
C TRP A 191 -53.11 8.61 -1.32
N ASN A 192 -53.43 9.50 -2.27
CA ASN A 192 -53.95 9.08 -3.58
C ASN A 192 -52.87 8.39 -4.45
N LYS A 193 -53.23 7.31 -5.17
CA LYS A 193 -52.32 6.39 -5.89
C LYS A 193 -51.25 7.11 -6.73
N TYR A 194 -51.67 8.13 -7.47
CA TYR A 194 -50.81 8.92 -8.35
C TYR A 194 -49.60 9.54 -7.65
N GLN A 195 -49.82 10.15 -6.49
CA GLN A 195 -48.73 10.80 -5.77
C GLN A 195 -47.85 9.80 -5.02
N LYS A 196 -48.34 8.57 -4.73
CA LYS A 196 -47.48 7.49 -4.21
C LYS A 196 -46.44 7.12 -5.28
N GLU A 197 -46.91 6.97 -6.52
CA GLU A 197 -46.07 6.63 -7.66
C GLU A 197 -45.02 7.73 -7.93
N GLN A 198 -45.43 9.01 -7.91
CA GLN A 198 -44.50 10.12 -8.09
C GLN A 198 -43.36 10.12 -7.05
N LYS A 199 -43.69 10.00 -5.77
CA LYS A 199 -42.69 9.96 -4.70
C LYS A 199 -41.77 8.75 -4.79
N PHE A 200 -42.31 7.61 -5.23
CA PHE A 200 -41.52 6.41 -5.45
C PHE A 200 -40.53 6.58 -6.62
N GLU A 201 -40.98 7.15 -7.74
CA GLU A 201 -40.11 7.48 -8.87
C GLU A 201 -39.05 8.52 -8.52
N GLU A 202 -39.38 9.51 -7.69
CA GLU A 202 -38.41 10.47 -7.14
C GLU A 202 -37.35 9.78 -6.27
N ALA A 203 -37.77 8.89 -5.38
CA ALA A 203 -36.85 8.11 -4.55
C ALA A 203 -35.93 7.21 -5.38
N LYS A 204 -36.46 6.56 -6.44
CA LYS A 204 -35.65 5.78 -7.39
C LYS A 204 -34.60 6.66 -8.09
N LYS A 205 -34.98 7.86 -8.56
CA LYS A 205 -34.04 8.80 -9.20
C LYS A 205 -32.93 9.24 -8.25
N GLU A 206 -33.26 9.52 -6.99
CA GLU A 206 -32.27 9.86 -5.96
C GLU A 206 -31.30 8.71 -5.72
N MET A 207 -31.79 7.47 -5.63
CA MET A 207 -30.94 6.28 -5.48
C MET A 207 -30.03 6.06 -6.69
N VAL A 208 -30.54 6.23 -7.91
CA VAL A 208 -29.73 6.13 -9.14
C VAL A 208 -28.61 7.17 -9.12
N SER A 209 -28.92 8.43 -8.80
CA SER A 209 -27.90 9.48 -8.69
C SER A 209 -26.85 9.15 -7.64
N ASN A 210 -27.26 8.59 -6.50
CA ASN A 210 -26.34 8.17 -5.45
C ASN A 210 -25.41 7.05 -5.91
N PHE A 211 -25.93 6.03 -6.63
CA PHE A 211 -25.10 4.97 -7.19
C PHE A 211 -24.12 5.47 -8.25
N ASP A 212 -24.57 6.35 -9.15
CA ASP A 212 -23.69 6.93 -10.18
C ASP A 212 -22.57 7.77 -9.57
N ASN A 213 -22.89 8.58 -8.54
CA ASN A 213 -21.90 9.37 -7.82
C ASN A 213 -20.86 8.48 -7.13
N GLN A 214 -21.29 7.41 -6.44
CA GLN A 214 -20.37 6.46 -5.82
C GLN A 214 -19.49 5.73 -6.83
N LYS A 215 -20.10 5.24 -7.92
CA LYS A 215 -19.38 4.61 -9.03
C LYS A 215 -18.29 5.55 -9.54
N LYS A 216 -18.64 6.82 -9.75
CA LYS A 216 -17.68 7.84 -10.21
C LYS A 216 -16.55 8.07 -9.21
N GLU A 217 -16.85 8.27 -7.92
CA GLU A 217 -15.83 8.48 -6.89
C GLU A 217 -14.82 7.32 -6.81
N ILE A 218 -15.31 6.08 -6.87
CA ILE A 218 -14.46 4.89 -6.84
C ILE A 218 -13.63 4.80 -8.14
N LEU A 219 -14.23 5.05 -9.30
CA LEU A 219 -13.52 5.04 -10.57
C LEU A 219 -12.49 6.16 -10.68
N ASP A 220 -12.75 7.34 -10.14
CA ASP A 220 -11.80 8.47 -10.12
C ASP A 220 -10.55 8.11 -9.30
N LEU A 221 -10.70 7.33 -8.22
CA LEU A 221 -9.55 6.77 -7.49
C LEU A 221 -8.79 5.72 -8.31
N ILE A 222 -9.51 4.78 -8.95
CA ILE A 222 -8.91 3.65 -9.67
C ILE A 222 -8.19 4.10 -10.96
N ASN A 223 -8.78 5.06 -11.68
CA ASN A 223 -8.25 5.54 -12.97
C ASN A 223 -6.99 6.40 -12.82
N ASP A 224 -6.79 7.02 -11.66
CA ASP A 224 -5.54 7.73 -11.34
C ASP A 224 -4.54 6.71 -10.78
N GLU A 225 -3.68 6.16 -11.64
CA GLU A 225 -2.70 5.14 -11.27
C GLU A 225 -1.80 5.58 -10.11
N THR A 226 -1.41 6.85 -10.09
CA THR A 226 -0.53 7.39 -9.04
C THR A 226 -1.26 7.41 -7.70
N LYS A 227 -2.48 7.97 -7.70
CA LYS A 227 -3.33 8.03 -6.51
C LYS A 227 -3.73 6.64 -6.03
N PHE A 228 -4.07 5.73 -6.95
CA PHE A 228 -4.38 4.34 -6.67
C PHE A 228 -3.18 3.64 -6.00
N LYS A 229 -1.96 3.80 -6.55
CA LYS A 229 -0.76 3.22 -5.96
C LYS A 229 -0.48 3.78 -4.56
N GLN A 230 -0.54 5.09 -4.39
CA GLN A 230 -0.31 5.75 -3.10
C GLN A 230 -1.35 5.36 -2.04
N THR A 231 -2.60 5.24 -2.46
CA THR A 231 -3.74 4.91 -1.60
C THR A 231 -3.74 3.45 -1.20
N CYS A 232 -3.62 2.56 -2.19
CA CYS A 232 -3.82 1.13 -2.00
C CYS A 232 -2.53 0.40 -1.62
N PHE A 233 -1.37 0.91 -2.02
CA PHE A 233 -0.08 0.23 -1.85
C PHE A 233 1.01 1.15 -1.26
N PRO A 234 0.74 1.89 -0.16
CA PRO A 234 1.75 2.75 0.48
C PRO A 234 2.99 1.97 0.92
N SER A 235 2.81 0.72 1.39
CA SER A 235 3.91 -0.16 1.80
C SER A 235 4.87 -0.49 0.65
N ALA A 236 4.38 -0.63 -0.58
CA ALA A 236 5.23 -0.83 -1.76
C ALA A 236 6.11 0.39 -2.04
N LEU A 237 5.56 1.60 -1.86
CA LEU A 237 6.30 2.86 -2.03
C LEU A 237 7.36 3.04 -0.94
N GLU A 238 7.01 2.81 0.31
CA GLU A 238 7.93 2.88 1.45
C GLU A 238 9.09 1.89 1.30
N LEU A 239 8.80 0.68 0.81
CA LEU A 239 9.80 -0.35 0.57
C LEU A 239 10.72 0.04 -0.60
N GLU A 240 10.17 0.56 -1.70
CA GLU A 240 10.94 1.08 -2.85
C GLU A 240 11.89 2.22 -2.42
N GLU A 241 11.40 3.18 -1.64
CA GLU A 241 12.19 4.30 -1.11
C GLU A 241 13.29 3.82 -0.16
N SER A 242 12.98 2.87 0.72
CA SER A 242 13.95 2.37 1.70
C SER A 242 15.06 1.57 1.02
N LEU A 243 14.74 0.72 0.04
CA LEU A 243 15.75 0.02 -0.75
C LEU A 243 16.63 0.98 -1.55
N GLN A 244 16.08 2.09 -2.04
CA GLN A 244 16.85 3.16 -2.71
C GLN A 244 17.85 3.81 -1.76
N LYS A 245 17.44 4.21 -0.55
CA LYS A 245 18.34 4.82 0.45
C LYS A 245 19.49 3.89 0.86
N ILE A 246 19.24 2.58 0.90
CA ILE A 246 20.27 1.58 1.23
C ILE A 246 21.24 1.43 0.08
N LYS A 247 20.75 1.35 -1.16
CA LYS A 247 21.59 1.32 -2.36
C LYS A 247 22.57 2.51 -2.40
N GLU A 248 22.05 3.72 -2.22
CA GLU A 248 22.87 4.95 -2.19
C GLU A 248 23.92 4.91 -1.07
N ALA A 249 23.58 4.32 0.08
CA ALA A 249 24.53 4.16 1.18
C ALA A 249 25.62 3.13 0.88
N ILE A 250 25.29 2.04 0.19
CA ILE A 250 26.26 1.05 -0.28
C ILE A 250 27.21 1.68 -1.29
N GLU A 251 26.67 2.38 -2.29
CA GLU A 251 27.46 3.06 -3.34
C GLU A 251 28.45 4.05 -2.71
N LYS A 252 27.99 4.91 -1.80
CA LYS A 252 28.85 5.84 -1.06
C LYS A 252 29.93 5.13 -0.24
N THR A 253 29.61 3.98 0.35
CA THR A 253 30.59 3.19 1.11
C THR A 253 31.65 2.57 0.20
N GLN A 254 31.24 2.11 -0.99
CA GLN A 254 32.15 1.56 -1.99
C GLN A 254 33.10 2.63 -2.56
N GLU A 255 32.65 3.88 -2.69
CA GLU A 255 33.53 5.01 -3.06
C GLU A 255 34.64 5.23 -2.02
N TYR A 256 34.29 5.26 -0.72
CA TYR A 256 35.28 5.37 0.36
C TYR A 256 36.25 4.18 0.38
N ASP A 257 35.77 2.97 0.09
CA ASP A 257 36.62 1.78 -0.01
C ASP A 257 37.69 1.93 -1.10
N GLN A 258 37.30 2.46 -2.28
CA GLN A 258 38.24 2.70 -3.38
C GLN A 258 39.30 3.76 -3.04
N GLU A 259 38.93 4.81 -2.32
CA GLU A 259 39.90 5.80 -1.82
C GLU A 259 40.86 5.19 -0.82
N PHE A 260 40.36 4.33 0.08
CA PHE A 260 41.19 3.63 1.05
C PHE A 260 42.14 2.61 0.40
N GLU A 261 41.71 1.89 -0.64
CA GLU A 261 42.60 1.02 -1.44
C GLU A 261 43.76 1.82 -2.06
N LYS A 262 43.49 3.01 -2.61
CA LYS A 262 44.54 3.90 -3.16
C LYS A 262 45.51 4.37 -2.07
N TRP A 263 45.00 4.73 -0.89
CA TRP A 263 45.82 5.16 0.24
C TRP A 263 46.73 4.03 0.75
N ILE A 264 46.21 2.81 0.89
CA ILE A 264 47.01 1.63 1.25
C ILE A 264 48.12 1.41 0.21
N LYS A 265 47.79 1.47 -1.08
CA LYS A 265 48.77 1.27 -2.15
C LYS A 265 49.90 2.32 -2.08
N ALA A 266 49.55 3.58 -1.90
CA ALA A 266 50.53 4.65 -1.74
C ALA A 266 51.46 4.42 -0.53
N GLY A 267 50.92 3.96 0.60
CA GLY A 267 51.72 3.60 1.77
C GLY A 267 52.65 2.41 1.53
N GLU A 268 52.20 1.39 0.78
CA GLU A 268 53.06 0.26 0.40
C GLU A 268 54.19 0.65 -0.55
N ASP A 269 53.92 1.57 -1.48
CA ASP A 269 54.92 2.07 -2.42
C ASP A 269 55.96 2.94 -1.69
N LEU A 270 55.55 3.73 -0.68
CA LEU A 270 56.48 4.48 0.19
C LEU A 270 57.42 3.56 0.98
N ILE A 271 56.88 2.51 1.62
CA ILE A 271 57.69 1.54 2.39
C ILE A 271 58.68 0.79 1.50
N LYS A 272 58.33 0.53 0.23
CA LYS A 272 59.22 -0.13 -0.74
C LYS A 272 60.25 0.82 -1.36
N GLY A 273 59.98 2.12 -1.37
CA GLY A 273 60.87 3.15 -1.92
C GLY A 273 61.89 3.69 -0.91
N GLU A 274 61.72 3.40 0.38
CA GLU A 274 62.78 3.58 1.39
C GLU A 274 63.79 2.43 1.26
N ASP A 275 64.71 2.55 0.28
CA ASP A 275 66.03 1.96 0.45
C ASP A 275 66.65 2.60 1.69
N PHE A 276 66.94 1.80 2.71
CA PHE A 276 67.71 2.23 3.86
C PHE A 276 69.03 2.81 3.35
N ILE A 277 69.23 4.13 3.47
CA ILE A 277 70.57 4.69 3.40
C ILE A 277 71.28 4.19 4.64
N GLU A 278 72.02 3.10 4.50
CA GLU A 278 72.96 2.62 5.49
C GLU A 278 74.06 3.69 5.58
N VAL A 279 73.90 4.63 6.51
CA VAL A 279 74.95 5.60 6.81
C VAL A 279 75.99 4.82 7.62
N GLU A 280 77.04 4.37 6.93
CA GLU A 280 78.24 3.85 7.60
C GLU A 280 78.74 4.91 8.59
N PRO A 281 78.95 4.56 9.87
CA PRO A 281 79.54 5.51 10.81
C PRO A 281 80.98 5.80 10.37
N GLU A 282 81.34 7.08 10.26
CA GLU A 282 82.72 7.51 10.05
C GLU A 282 83.60 6.94 11.18
N GLU A 283 84.55 6.08 10.84
CA GLU A 283 85.58 5.62 11.76
C GLU A 283 86.51 6.81 12.10
N GLU A 284 86.60 7.16 13.38
CA GLU A 284 87.57 8.13 13.95
C GLU A 284 89.01 7.59 13.96
#